data_AF-A0AA43FBK0-F1
#
_entry.id   AF-A0AA43FBK0-F1
#
_cell.length_a   1.000
_cell.length_b   1.000
_cell.length_c   1.000
_cell.angle_alpha   90.00
_cell.angle_beta   90.00
_cell.angle_gamma   90.00
#
_symmetry.space_group_name_H-M   'P 1'
#
loop_
_entity.id
_entity.type
_entity.pdbx_description
1 polymer ?
#
loop_
_entity_poly.entity_id
_entity_poly.type
_entity_poly.pdbx_seq_one_letter_code
_entity_poly.pdbx_strand_id
1 'polypeptide(L)'
;MSCRHINGDQRGIALLGAMVIVLVLSVLAATLLNLSGQEALSASAAGHMAVAQQLADASVELVAGWFHDPQPTSAVPAIVSLRAKRNHDADGASSFFDATGRSQFVGSPDQPDFRLQAEDDSDNRLLNDPENGLFRAMGQLGLVEELKVYAPTDPGLLCTIDTTITTKTDPSLRQSVRMQLGAPGSTFTESRGPGRSALGFVPSWR
;
A
#
# COMPACT_ATOMS: atom_id res chain seq x y z
N MET A 1 20.56 -71.02 -40.00
CA MET A 1 20.64 -69.55 -40.11
C MET A 1 19.35 -68.95 -39.55
N SER A 2 19.36 -68.59 -38.27
CA SER A 2 18.24 -67.88 -37.63
C SER A 2 18.83 -66.83 -36.71
N CYS A 3 18.72 -65.55 -37.10
CA CYS A 3 18.98 -64.40 -36.24
C CYS A 3 18.48 -63.14 -36.97
N ARG A 4 17.15 -62.93 -37.01
CA ARG A 4 16.58 -61.67 -37.50
C ARG A 4 15.42 -61.11 -36.67
N HIS A 5 14.96 -61.83 -35.63
CA HIS A 5 13.76 -61.44 -34.87
C HIS A 5 14.06 -60.65 -33.57
N ILE A 6 15.29 -60.69 -33.04
CA ILE A 6 15.61 -60.09 -31.72
C ILE A 6 15.83 -58.56 -31.81
N ASN A 7 16.30 -58.07 -32.97
CA ASN A 7 16.54 -56.63 -33.19
C ASN A 7 15.26 -55.80 -33.34
N GLY A 8 14.12 -56.43 -33.69
CA GLY A 8 12.83 -55.75 -33.81
C GLY A 8 12.25 -55.36 -32.45
N ASP A 9 12.30 -56.28 -31.49
CA ASP A 9 11.84 -56.07 -30.12
C ASP A 9 12.69 -55.01 -29.39
N GLN A 10 14.02 -55.07 -29.51
CA GLN A 10 14.91 -54.09 -28.88
C GLN A 10 14.68 -52.67 -29.43
N ARG A 11 14.41 -52.53 -30.73
CA ARG A 11 14.09 -51.24 -31.35
C ARG A 11 12.72 -50.71 -30.91
N GLY A 12 11.72 -51.59 -30.77
CA GLY A 12 10.40 -51.24 -30.25
C GLY A 12 10.45 -50.78 -28.79
N ILE A 13 11.17 -51.51 -27.93
CA ILE A 13 11.35 -51.17 -26.52
C ILE A 13 12.15 -49.86 -26.37
N ALA A 14 13.18 -49.65 -27.19
CA ALA A 14 13.93 -48.40 -27.19
C ALA A 14 13.07 -47.18 -27.61
N LEU A 15 12.20 -47.35 -28.60
CA LEU A 15 11.29 -46.30 -29.04
C LEU A 15 10.24 -45.99 -27.97
N LEU A 16 9.71 -47.01 -27.29
CA LEU A 16 8.79 -46.85 -26.17
C LEU A 16 9.48 -46.14 -25.00
N GLY A 17 10.71 -46.54 -24.66
CA GLY A 17 11.51 -45.87 -23.64
C GLY A 17 11.77 -44.40 -23.95
N ALA A 18 12.14 -44.09 -25.21
CA ALA A 18 12.32 -42.71 -25.65
C ALA A 18 11.01 -41.90 -25.57
N MET A 19 9.87 -42.48 -25.97
CA MET A 19 8.57 -41.82 -25.89
C MET A 19 8.17 -41.51 -24.45
N VAL A 20 8.41 -42.43 -23.52
CA VAL A 20 8.15 -42.22 -22.08
C VAL A 20 9.05 -41.12 -21.53
N ILE A 21 10.33 -41.11 -21.89
CA ILE A 21 11.26 -40.04 -21.46
C ILE A 21 10.80 -38.68 -21.98
N VAL A 22 10.44 -38.58 -23.26
CA VAL A 22 9.90 -37.33 -23.84
C VAL A 22 8.63 -36.89 -23.12
N LEU A 23 7.70 -37.83 -22.84
CA LEU A 23 6.47 -37.54 -22.11
C LEU A 23 6.76 -36.98 -20.70
N VAL A 24 7.65 -37.62 -19.96
CA VAL A 24 8.05 -37.19 -18.60
C VAL A 24 8.70 -35.81 -18.66
N LEU A 25 9.60 -35.57 -19.63
CA LEU A 25 10.23 -34.26 -19.82
C LEU A 25 9.20 -33.18 -20.18
N SER A 26 8.18 -33.50 -20.99
CA SER A 26 7.11 -32.54 -21.33
C SER A 26 6.26 -32.18 -20.12
N VAL A 27 5.87 -33.16 -19.29
CA VAL A 27 5.10 -32.89 -18.05
C VAL A 27 5.95 -32.07 -17.08
N LEU A 28 7.23 -32.42 -16.91
CA LEU A 28 8.15 -31.66 -16.05
C LEU A 28 8.30 -30.22 -16.54
N ALA A 29 8.53 -30.01 -17.85
CA ALA A 29 8.61 -28.69 -18.44
C ALA A 29 7.33 -27.86 -18.22
N ALA A 30 6.15 -28.48 -18.40
CA ALA A 30 4.87 -27.81 -18.17
C ALA A 30 4.70 -27.38 -16.70
N THR A 31 5.10 -28.23 -15.74
CA THR A 31 5.03 -27.89 -14.31
C THR A 31 5.96 -26.74 -13.92
N LEU A 32 7.19 -26.74 -14.45
CA LEU A 32 8.17 -25.67 -14.20
C LEU A 32 7.70 -24.33 -14.78
N LEU A 33 7.13 -24.34 -15.99
CA LEU A 33 6.55 -23.15 -16.61
C LEU A 33 5.35 -22.63 -15.81
N ASN A 34 4.50 -23.52 -15.30
CA ASN A 34 3.35 -23.12 -14.49
C ASN A 34 3.77 -22.48 -13.16
N LEU A 35 4.76 -23.05 -12.47
CA LEU A 35 5.31 -22.48 -11.23
C LEU A 35 6.00 -21.14 -11.48
N SER A 36 6.81 -21.03 -12.53
CA SER A 36 7.47 -19.78 -12.91
C SER A 36 6.47 -18.67 -13.24
N GLY A 37 5.37 -19.00 -13.94
CA GLY A 37 4.29 -18.05 -14.21
C GLY A 37 3.61 -17.54 -12.94
N GLN A 38 3.36 -18.41 -11.97
CA GLN A 38 2.78 -18.03 -10.68
C GLN A 38 3.72 -17.16 -9.86
N GLU A 39 5.01 -17.49 -9.84
CA GLU A 39 6.02 -16.68 -9.14
C GLU A 39 6.13 -15.28 -9.75
N ALA A 40 6.14 -15.17 -11.08
CA ALA A 40 6.19 -13.88 -11.77
C ALA A 40 4.98 -12.99 -11.43
N LEU A 41 3.77 -13.56 -11.39
CA LEU A 41 2.55 -12.85 -10.99
C LEU A 41 2.56 -12.48 -9.50
N SER A 42 3.10 -13.34 -8.64
CA SER A 42 3.21 -13.06 -7.21
C SER A 42 4.25 -11.96 -6.92
N ALA A 43 5.37 -11.96 -7.65
CA ALA A 43 6.43 -10.98 -7.51
C ALA A 43 5.99 -9.61 -8.03
N SER A 44 5.23 -9.55 -9.12
CA SER A 44 4.65 -8.30 -9.60
C SER A 44 3.60 -7.74 -8.63
N ALA A 45 2.74 -8.59 -8.05
CA ALA A 45 1.79 -8.17 -7.02
C ALA A 45 2.51 -7.64 -5.76
N ALA A 46 3.58 -8.32 -5.32
CA ALA A 46 4.41 -7.84 -4.21
C ALA A 46 5.08 -6.49 -4.52
N GLY A 47 5.56 -6.30 -5.74
CA GLY A 47 6.11 -5.04 -6.21
C GLY A 47 5.08 -3.90 -6.20
N HIS A 48 3.87 -4.15 -6.70
CA HIS A 48 2.79 -3.15 -6.69
C HIS A 48 2.38 -2.75 -5.27
N MET A 49 2.32 -3.71 -4.33
CA MET A 49 2.06 -3.41 -2.91
C MET A 49 3.18 -2.58 -2.28
N ALA A 50 4.44 -2.86 -2.62
CA ALA A 50 5.57 -2.08 -2.11
C ALA A 50 5.53 -0.62 -2.61
N VAL A 51 5.17 -0.41 -3.87
CA VAL A 51 4.97 0.94 -4.44
C VAL A 51 3.81 1.67 -3.75
N ALA A 52 2.68 1.00 -3.56
CA ALA A 52 1.55 1.57 -2.83
C ALA A 52 1.91 1.94 -1.39
N GLN A 53 2.73 1.12 -0.72
CA GLN A 53 3.23 1.42 0.62
C GLN A 53 4.11 2.66 0.63
N GLN A 54 5.07 2.76 -0.29
CA GLN A 54 5.95 3.93 -0.37
C GLN A 54 5.18 5.22 -0.68
N LEU A 55 4.13 5.14 -1.50
CA LEU A 55 3.23 6.25 -1.75
C LEU A 55 2.44 6.63 -0.49
N ALA A 56 2.07 5.67 0.36
CA ALA A 56 1.41 5.94 1.64
C ALA A 56 2.36 6.57 2.66
N ASP A 57 3.61 6.09 2.73
CA ASP A 57 4.64 6.70 3.57
C ASP A 57 4.89 8.15 3.14
N ALA A 58 4.96 8.40 1.83
CA ALA A 58 5.11 9.74 1.26
C ALA A 58 3.88 10.64 1.50
N SER A 59 2.66 10.08 1.52
CA SER A 59 1.45 10.85 1.85
C SER A 59 1.41 11.25 3.32
N VAL A 60 1.91 10.40 4.23
CA VAL A 60 2.08 10.76 5.64
C VAL A 60 3.09 11.88 5.83
N GLU A 61 4.22 11.85 5.11
CA GLU A 61 5.19 12.95 5.16
C GLU A 61 4.57 14.28 4.69
N LEU A 62 3.75 14.24 3.64
CA LEU A 62 3.01 15.40 3.15
C LEU A 62 2.01 15.93 4.20
N VAL A 63 1.27 15.05 4.86
CA VAL A 63 0.38 15.43 5.98
C VAL A 63 1.16 15.97 7.17
N ALA A 64 2.30 15.37 7.52
CA ALA A 64 3.20 15.85 8.57
C ALA A 64 3.76 17.24 8.23
N GLY A 65 4.03 17.51 6.96
CA GLY A 65 4.36 18.85 6.45
C GLY A 65 3.29 19.88 6.79
N TRP A 66 2.00 19.56 6.59
CA TRP A 66 0.88 20.42 6.97
C TRP A 66 0.78 20.65 8.49
N PHE A 67 1.15 19.65 9.28
CA PHE A 67 1.25 19.77 10.73
C PHE A 67 2.42 20.66 11.17
N HIS A 68 3.54 20.67 10.46
CA HIS A 68 4.70 21.48 10.82
C HIS A 68 4.59 22.93 10.34
N ASP A 69 4.29 23.16 9.07
CA ASP A 69 4.16 24.51 8.50
C ASP A 69 2.88 24.66 7.67
N PRO A 70 1.75 25.07 8.31
CA PRO A 70 0.49 25.26 7.63
C PRO A 70 0.42 26.61 6.86
N GLN A 71 1.43 26.99 6.07
CA GLN A 71 1.48 28.22 5.24
C GLN A 71 1.35 27.91 3.72
N PRO A 72 0.92 28.85 2.86
CA PRO A 72 -0.48 29.16 2.59
C PRO A 72 -0.88 28.80 1.13
N THR A 73 -1.32 27.58 0.86
CA THR A 73 -2.22 27.37 -0.29
C THR A 73 -3.62 27.80 0.13
N SER A 74 -3.84 29.11 0.04
CA SER A 74 -5.02 29.82 0.55
C SER A 74 -6.34 29.14 0.17
N ALA A 75 -7.23 29.04 1.17
CA ALA A 75 -8.66 28.70 1.07
C ALA A 75 -9.07 27.22 0.89
N VAL A 76 -8.17 26.24 0.99
CA VAL A 76 -8.61 24.84 1.09
C VAL A 76 -9.24 24.60 2.49
N PRO A 77 -10.54 24.28 2.60
CA PRO A 77 -11.26 24.19 3.87
C PRO A 77 -10.63 23.20 4.86
N ALA A 78 -9.99 22.18 4.31
CA ALA A 78 -9.35 21.11 5.04
C ALA A 78 -8.15 21.63 5.87
N ILE A 79 -7.22 22.40 5.28
CA ILE A 79 -6.04 22.96 5.98
C ILE A 79 -6.48 23.98 7.04
N VAL A 80 -7.55 24.73 6.78
CA VAL A 80 -8.14 25.66 7.74
C VAL A 80 -8.67 24.91 8.96
N SER A 81 -9.36 23.78 8.74
CA SER A 81 -9.90 22.93 9.82
C SER A 81 -8.78 22.29 10.65
N LEU A 82 -7.69 21.85 10.01
CA LEU A 82 -6.50 21.36 10.70
C LEU A 82 -5.83 22.45 11.55
N ARG A 83 -5.74 23.68 11.05
CA ARG A 83 -5.23 24.81 11.84
C ARG A 83 -6.13 25.14 13.03
N ALA A 84 -7.45 25.05 12.88
CA ALA A 84 -8.41 25.28 13.96
C ALA A 84 -8.30 24.24 15.10
N LYS A 85 -7.84 23.02 14.78
CA LYS A 85 -7.56 21.94 15.76
C LYS A 85 -6.26 22.16 16.55
N ARG A 86 -5.49 23.21 16.26
CA ARG A 86 -4.23 23.50 16.94
C ARG A 86 -4.54 24.32 18.20
N ASN A 87 -4.33 23.71 19.37
CA ASN A 87 -4.45 24.39 20.65
C ASN A 87 -3.19 25.20 20.90
N HIS A 88 -3.33 26.30 21.64
CA HIS A 88 -2.20 27.11 22.07
C HIS A 88 -2.15 26.99 23.59
N ASP A 89 -1.03 26.47 24.10
CA ASP A 89 -0.81 26.41 25.54
C ASP A 89 -0.70 27.83 26.11
N ALA A 90 -0.78 27.97 27.44
CA ALA A 90 -0.66 29.24 28.15
C ALA A 90 0.66 29.99 27.83
N ASP A 91 1.71 29.26 27.44
CA ASP A 91 3.00 29.78 27.00
C ASP A 91 3.07 30.13 25.51
N GLY A 92 1.95 30.01 24.78
CA GLY A 92 1.85 30.27 23.34
C GLY A 92 2.40 29.15 22.44
N ALA A 93 2.86 28.03 23.02
CA ALA A 93 3.29 26.87 22.27
C ALA A 93 2.10 26.17 21.60
N SER A 94 2.19 25.95 20.29
CA SER A 94 1.10 25.37 19.51
C SER A 94 1.17 23.84 19.56
N SER A 95 0.12 23.18 20.05
CA SER A 95 0.04 21.71 20.18
C SER A 95 -1.30 21.19 19.66
N PHE A 96 -1.32 19.96 19.16
CA PHE A 96 -2.54 19.27 18.77
C PHE A 96 -3.08 18.34 19.88
N PHE A 97 -2.43 18.35 21.04
CA PHE A 97 -2.90 17.70 22.26
C PHE A 97 -3.59 18.70 23.18
N ASP A 98 -4.58 18.23 23.93
CA ASP A 98 -5.18 18.97 25.03
C ASP A 98 -4.28 18.94 26.27
N ALA A 99 -4.66 19.70 27.32
CA ALA A 99 -3.95 19.76 28.59
C ALA A 99 -3.87 18.41 29.33
N THR A 100 -4.63 17.41 28.90
CA THR A 100 -4.63 16.04 29.44
C THR A 100 -3.85 15.04 28.57
N GLY A 101 -3.19 15.52 27.51
CA GLY A 101 -2.42 14.69 26.58
C GLY A 101 -3.27 13.90 25.58
N ARG A 102 -4.55 14.26 25.41
CA ARG A 102 -5.43 13.64 24.40
C ARG A 102 -5.38 14.41 23.10
N SER A 103 -5.50 13.69 22.00
CA SER A 103 -5.63 14.28 20.67
C SER A 103 -6.90 15.13 20.56
N GLN A 104 -6.79 16.26 19.85
CA GLN A 104 -7.94 17.09 19.47
C GLN A 104 -8.73 16.55 18.27
N PHE A 105 -8.26 15.48 17.63
CA PHE A 105 -9.00 14.75 16.61
C PHE A 105 -10.04 13.85 17.28
N VAL A 106 -11.30 13.98 16.88
CA VAL A 106 -12.46 13.30 17.50
C VAL A 106 -13.31 12.53 16.49
N GLY A 107 -13.03 12.69 15.21
CA GLY A 107 -13.73 12.05 14.11
C GLY A 107 -13.50 10.54 14.09
N SER A 108 -14.31 9.86 13.29
CA SER A 108 -14.26 8.42 13.06
C SER A 108 -13.91 8.12 11.60
N PRO A 109 -13.68 6.85 11.22
CA PRO A 109 -13.46 6.48 9.83
C PRO A 109 -14.63 6.87 8.89
N ASP A 110 -15.86 6.82 9.41
CA ASP A 110 -17.09 7.14 8.67
C ASP A 110 -17.39 8.64 8.64
N GLN A 111 -17.01 9.35 9.71
CA GLN A 111 -17.13 10.80 9.83
C GLN A 111 -15.78 11.38 10.28
N PRO A 112 -14.81 11.51 9.36
CA PRO A 112 -13.49 11.98 9.71
C PRO A 112 -13.52 13.48 10.02
N ASP A 113 -12.57 13.94 10.84
CA ASP A 113 -12.39 15.38 11.09
C ASP A 113 -11.97 16.10 9.80
N PHE A 114 -11.35 15.38 8.89
CA PHE A 114 -10.76 15.88 7.66
C PHE A 114 -10.86 14.82 6.57
N ARG A 115 -11.34 15.20 5.39
CA ARG A 115 -11.38 14.35 4.20
C ARG A 115 -10.99 15.18 2.99
N LEU A 116 -10.08 14.66 2.19
CA LEU A 116 -9.73 15.17 0.86
C LEU A 116 -10.05 14.12 -0.18
N GLN A 117 -10.58 14.56 -1.32
CA GLN A 117 -10.91 13.67 -2.44
C GLN A 117 -10.31 14.19 -3.73
N ALA A 118 -9.56 13.36 -4.44
CA ALA A 118 -8.96 13.74 -5.72
C ALA A 118 -9.99 13.92 -6.85
N GLU A 119 -11.26 13.59 -6.61
CA GLU A 119 -12.38 13.95 -7.50
C GLU A 119 -12.59 15.48 -7.53
N ASP A 120 -12.26 16.18 -6.44
CA ASP A 120 -12.30 17.63 -6.36
C ASP A 120 -10.95 18.22 -6.79
N ASP A 121 -10.94 19.09 -7.81
CA ASP A 121 -9.72 19.65 -8.38
C ASP A 121 -8.81 20.38 -7.36
N SER A 122 -9.42 21.01 -6.36
CA SER A 122 -8.68 21.74 -5.32
C SER A 122 -7.94 20.77 -4.38
N ASP A 123 -8.60 19.68 -4.01
CA ASP A 123 -8.06 18.63 -3.16
C ASP A 123 -7.06 17.77 -3.94
N ASN A 124 -7.33 17.51 -5.22
CA ASN A 124 -6.43 16.78 -6.10
C ASN A 124 -5.08 17.49 -6.26
N ARG A 125 -5.07 18.82 -6.41
CA ARG A 125 -3.81 19.58 -6.42
C ARG A 125 -3.07 19.46 -5.10
N LEU A 126 -3.79 19.52 -3.99
CA LEU A 126 -3.19 19.40 -2.66
C LEU A 126 -2.60 18.00 -2.40
N LEU A 127 -3.26 16.96 -2.89
CA LEU A 127 -2.84 15.56 -2.72
C LEU A 127 -1.76 15.14 -3.72
N ASN A 128 -1.91 15.49 -5.01
CA ASN A 128 -1.14 14.93 -6.11
C ASN A 128 -0.20 15.93 -6.80
N ASP A 129 -0.35 17.23 -6.57
CA ASP A 129 0.55 18.27 -7.08
C ASP A 129 1.05 19.21 -5.96
N PRO A 130 1.64 18.67 -4.87
CA PRO A 130 2.19 19.50 -3.82
C PRO A 130 3.39 20.30 -4.38
N GLU A 131 3.49 21.58 -4.02
CA GLU A 131 4.55 22.47 -4.53
C GLU A 131 5.96 21.89 -4.30
N ASN A 132 6.15 21.22 -3.15
CA ASN A 132 7.37 20.54 -2.74
C ASN A 132 7.05 19.21 -2.03
N GLY A 133 7.96 18.22 -2.12
CA GLY A 133 7.89 16.98 -1.33
C GLY A 133 8.17 15.70 -2.11
N LEU A 134 8.50 14.62 -1.38
CA LEU A 134 8.80 13.30 -1.94
C LEU A 134 7.64 12.74 -2.77
N PHE A 135 6.39 13.03 -2.37
CA PHE A 135 5.19 12.57 -3.08
C PHE A 135 5.12 13.06 -4.53
N ARG A 136 5.53 14.31 -4.81
CA ARG A 136 5.59 14.84 -6.19
C ARG A 136 6.56 14.05 -7.07
N ALA A 137 7.71 13.67 -6.51
CA ALA A 137 8.68 12.84 -7.22
C ALA A 137 8.12 11.44 -7.52
N MET A 138 7.20 10.95 -6.69
CA MET A 138 6.54 9.65 -6.81
C MET A 138 5.20 9.69 -7.55
N GLY A 139 4.70 10.87 -7.97
CA GLY A 139 3.41 11.01 -8.66
C GLY A 139 3.32 10.31 -10.03
N GLN A 140 4.45 9.83 -10.56
CA GLN A 140 4.49 8.96 -11.74
C GLN A 140 4.12 7.51 -11.42
N LEU A 141 4.28 7.08 -10.16
CA LEU A 141 4.02 5.71 -9.69
C LEU A 141 2.55 5.48 -9.33
N GLY A 142 1.85 6.54 -8.91
CA GLY A 142 0.47 6.47 -8.49
C GLY A 142 -0.10 7.83 -8.12
N LEU A 143 -1.34 7.82 -7.67
CA LEU A 143 -2.11 8.99 -7.23
C LEU A 143 -2.79 8.65 -5.90
N VAL A 144 -2.90 9.62 -5.01
CA VAL A 144 -3.79 9.53 -3.85
C VAL A 144 -5.18 9.93 -4.32
N GLU A 145 -6.15 9.03 -4.16
CA GLU A 145 -7.55 9.29 -4.50
C GLU A 145 -8.33 9.89 -3.34
N GLU A 146 -8.01 9.46 -2.13
CA GLU A 146 -8.73 9.88 -0.93
C GLU A 146 -7.79 9.88 0.26
N LEU A 147 -7.89 10.92 1.10
CA LEU A 147 -7.16 11.02 2.35
C LEU A 147 -8.11 11.42 3.47
N LYS A 148 -8.13 10.65 4.56
CA LYS A 148 -8.93 10.92 5.75
C LYS A 148 -8.03 11.09 6.96
N VAL A 149 -8.31 12.07 7.80
CA VAL A 149 -7.68 12.23 9.10
C VAL A 149 -8.76 12.26 10.17
N TYR A 150 -8.60 11.42 11.19
CA TYR A 150 -9.57 11.27 12.28
C TYR A 150 -8.88 10.87 13.58
N ALA A 151 -9.66 10.65 14.64
CA ALA A 151 -9.14 10.33 15.95
C ALA A 151 -8.21 9.09 15.93
N PRO A 152 -7.14 9.09 16.74
CA PRO A 152 -6.34 7.89 16.92
C PRO A 152 -7.18 6.78 17.58
N THR A 153 -6.93 5.52 17.21
CA THR A 153 -7.54 4.37 17.90
C THR A 153 -6.86 4.13 19.25
N ASP A 154 -5.54 4.40 19.31
CA ASP A 154 -4.74 4.19 20.50
C ASP A 154 -4.53 5.50 21.29
N PRO A 155 -4.73 5.48 22.62
CA PRO A 155 -4.57 6.67 23.44
C PRO A 155 -3.10 7.13 23.47
N GLY A 156 -2.87 8.44 23.34
CA GLY A 156 -1.53 9.04 23.33
C GLY A 156 -0.94 9.28 21.94
N LEU A 157 -1.64 8.86 20.88
CA LEU A 157 -1.29 9.21 19.51
C LEU A 157 -2.00 10.50 19.06
N LEU A 158 -1.52 11.10 17.98
CA LEU A 158 -2.00 12.35 17.43
C LEU A 158 -3.24 12.15 16.56
N CYS A 159 -3.18 11.35 15.51
CA CYS A 159 -4.30 11.13 14.62
C CYS A 159 -4.12 9.85 13.82
N THR A 160 -5.21 9.36 13.25
CA THR A 160 -5.17 8.30 12.26
C THR A 160 -5.30 8.93 10.88
N ILE A 161 -4.37 8.61 9.98
CA ILE A 161 -4.36 8.96 8.57
C ILE A 161 -4.77 7.70 7.80
N ASP A 162 -5.82 7.77 7.00
CA ASP A 162 -6.28 6.69 6.14
C ASP A 162 -6.25 7.19 4.70
N THR A 163 -5.30 6.68 3.91
CA THR A 163 -5.03 7.13 2.54
C THR A 163 -5.35 6.02 1.57
N THR A 164 -6.14 6.32 0.55
CA THR A 164 -6.43 5.43 -0.58
C THR A 164 -5.63 5.86 -1.79
N ILE A 165 -4.82 4.94 -2.31
CA ILE A 165 -3.86 5.17 -3.37
C ILE A 165 -4.21 4.27 -4.55
N THR A 166 -4.10 4.82 -5.75
CA THR A 166 -4.20 4.06 -7.00
C THR A 166 -2.89 4.13 -7.74
N THR A 167 -2.28 2.97 -7.99
CA THR A 167 -1.05 2.88 -8.77
C THR A 167 -1.33 3.04 -10.26
N LYS A 168 -0.40 3.68 -10.99
CA LYS A 168 -0.46 3.83 -12.46
C LYS A 168 0.13 2.61 -13.18
N THR A 169 -0.05 1.42 -12.62
CA THR A 169 0.35 0.14 -13.21
C THR A 169 -0.78 -0.41 -14.08
N ASP A 170 -0.48 -1.36 -14.97
CA ASP A 170 -1.49 -2.12 -15.71
C ASP A 170 -1.48 -3.58 -15.22
N PRO A 171 -2.52 -4.06 -14.52
CA PRO A 171 -3.72 -3.34 -14.09
C PRO A 171 -3.44 -2.35 -12.95
N SER A 172 -4.27 -1.32 -12.81
CA SER A 172 -4.18 -0.36 -11.72
C SER A 172 -4.62 -1.01 -10.42
N LEU A 173 -3.85 -0.81 -9.35
CA LEU A 173 -4.14 -1.35 -8.03
C LEU A 173 -4.57 -0.23 -7.10
N ARG A 174 -5.74 -0.41 -6.47
CA ARG A 174 -6.26 0.48 -5.43
C ARG A 174 -5.98 -0.11 -4.05
N GLN A 175 -5.30 0.62 -3.19
CA GLN A 175 -4.95 0.19 -1.84
C GLN A 175 -5.22 1.30 -0.82
N SER A 176 -5.88 0.95 0.28
CA SER A 176 -6.07 1.84 1.43
C SER A 176 -5.09 1.48 2.53
N VAL A 177 -4.33 2.47 3.00
CA VAL A 177 -3.30 2.33 4.03
C VAL A 177 -3.65 3.24 5.19
N ARG A 178 -3.63 2.66 6.40
CA ARG A 178 -3.96 3.35 7.64
C ARG A 178 -2.75 3.43 8.55
N MET A 179 -2.48 4.64 9.00
CA MET A 179 -1.26 4.99 9.71
C MET A 179 -1.63 5.89 10.89
N GLN A 180 -1.08 5.61 12.06
CA GLN A 180 -1.32 6.45 13.24
C GLN A 180 -0.07 7.28 13.53
N LEU A 181 -0.24 8.58 13.63
CA LEU A 181 0.86 9.51 13.89
C LEU A 181 1.05 9.68 15.40
N GLY A 182 2.26 9.50 15.91
CA GLY A 182 2.61 9.77 17.30
C GLY A 182 3.00 11.23 17.52
N ALA A 183 3.16 11.63 18.78
CA ALA A 183 3.81 12.90 19.13
C ALA A 183 5.25 12.92 18.57
N PRO A 184 5.81 14.10 18.21
CA PRO A 184 7.19 14.20 17.72
C PRO A 184 8.15 13.59 18.76
N GLY A 185 8.69 12.41 18.44
CA GLY A 185 9.53 11.60 19.33
C GLY A 185 9.02 10.19 19.65
N SER A 186 7.82 9.80 19.20
CA SER A 186 7.27 8.44 19.40
C SER A 186 7.17 7.65 18.10
N THR A 187 7.56 6.37 18.17
CA THR A 187 7.60 5.41 17.07
C THR A 187 6.23 5.23 16.41
N PHE A 188 6.24 5.28 15.07
CA PHE A 188 5.10 5.05 14.21
C PHE A 188 4.54 3.62 14.38
N THR A 189 3.23 3.50 14.62
CA THR A 189 2.53 2.21 14.65
C THR A 189 1.63 2.10 13.42
N GLU A 190 2.06 1.25 12.48
CA GLU A 190 1.28 0.90 11.30
C GLU A 190 0.21 -0.14 11.69
N SER A 191 -1.07 0.16 11.43
CA SER A 191 -2.18 -0.78 11.63
C SER A 191 -2.91 -0.97 10.31
N ARG A 192 -2.65 -2.10 9.63
CA ARG A 192 -3.34 -2.50 8.38
C ARG A 192 -4.87 -2.51 8.58
N GLY A 193 -5.57 -1.61 7.88
CA GLY A 193 -7.02 -1.68 7.72
C GLY A 193 -7.44 -2.85 6.83
N PRO A 194 -8.64 -3.43 7.01
CA PRO A 194 -9.11 -4.54 6.20
C PRO A 194 -9.53 -4.03 4.82
N GLY A 195 -8.61 -4.02 3.87
CA GLY A 195 -8.96 -4.02 2.45
C GLY A 195 -9.76 -5.29 2.17
N ARG A 196 -11.00 -5.15 1.69
CA ARG A 196 -11.86 -6.27 1.27
C ARG A 196 -11.19 -6.99 0.10
N SER A 197 -10.35 -7.96 0.42
CA SER A 197 -10.02 -9.11 -0.40
C SER A 197 -10.02 -10.32 0.51
N ALA A 198 -11.09 -11.10 0.42
CA ALA A 198 -11.14 -12.44 0.95
C ALA A 198 -10.03 -13.26 0.28
N LEU A 199 -9.06 -13.72 1.07
CA LEU A 199 -8.41 -15.03 0.99
C LEU A 199 -7.44 -15.11 2.16
N GLY A 200 -7.77 -15.96 3.13
CA GLY A 200 -7.00 -16.13 4.35
C GLY A 200 -5.64 -16.75 4.06
N PHE A 201 -4.61 -16.24 4.74
CA PHE A 201 -3.36 -16.97 4.91
C PHE A 201 -2.81 -16.69 6.31
N VAL A 202 -2.76 -17.75 7.11
CA VAL A 202 -2.14 -17.79 8.44
C VAL A 202 -0.74 -18.37 8.24
N PRO A 203 0.35 -17.64 8.55
CA PRO A 203 1.67 -18.26 8.60
C PRO A 203 1.90 -18.83 10.00
N SER A 204 1.84 -20.16 10.10
CA SER A 204 2.39 -20.90 11.23
C SER A 204 3.91 -20.98 11.09
N TRP A 205 4.65 -20.41 12.04
CA TRP A 205 6.08 -20.64 12.18
C TRP A 205 6.32 -21.90 13.00
N ARG A 206 6.91 -22.93 12.38
CA ARG A 206 7.81 -23.90 13.00
C ARG A 206 8.81 -24.41 11.97
#